data_AF-A0A3S0ZRP4-F1
#
_entry.id   AF-A0A3S0ZRP4-F1
#
_cell.length_a   1.000
_cell.length_b   1.000
_cell.length_c   1.000
_cell.angle_alpha   90.00
_cell.angle_beta   90.00
_cell.angle_gamma   90.00
#
_symmetry.space_group_name_H-M   'P 1'
#
loop_
_entity.id
_entity.type
_entity.pdbx_description
1 polymer ?
#
loop_
_entity_poly.entity_id
_entity_poly.type
_entity_poly.pdbx_seq_one_letter_code
_entity_poly.pdbx_strand_id
1 'polypeptide(L)'
;MSSNSEVNYPFSFRTFYQTDILESDLDLNIQIPIDKKTAYHKEALKRKCQKALNILRVVGHTDWGADRETLLKLYRTLVRSKLDYGSIVYGSAKKHILKTLDPIHHQGLRIALGAFRTSPIQSLYAESGEPSLEHRRLKLSLNYAAKLNSMPENPGFESLTDSSPIEFFETKKSGPSFGARLQNHLEKIETKYENIDNIKVRKPPPWEQYNVKFDTSLTEFEKGNTNALVLQKEFLNLKEQYNEHYEIYTDGSKQDHKVAAAFFLPDDPGDSVSARLRDYSSVYSAELEAILMAMKMVKSKLSRRKRHFAVFVDSLSALQALENRHFKNKNWRLSFHSFAPKIMKKAAALC
;
A
#
# COMPACT_ATOMS: atom_id res chain seq x y z
N MET A 1 3.77 38.73 45.82
CA MET A 1 3.52 37.27 45.86
C MET A 1 2.70 36.91 44.64
N SER A 2 3.37 36.68 43.51
CA SER A 2 2.79 36.29 42.23
C SER A 2 3.12 34.82 41.99
N SER A 3 2.12 33.95 42.10
CA SER A 3 2.27 32.53 41.78
C SER A 3 2.01 32.33 40.28
N ASN A 4 3.09 32.03 39.55
CA ASN A 4 3.08 31.45 38.22
C ASN A 4 2.44 30.05 38.27
N SER A 5 1.48 29.78 37.40
CA SER A 5 1.13 28.42 36.98
C SER A 5 1.18 28.35 35.45
N GLU A 6 2.35 27.97 34.95
CA GLU A 6 2.56 27.57 33.55
C GLU A 6 1.81 26.26 33.30
N VAL A 7 0.73 26.31 32.52
CA VAL A 7 0.11 25.11 31.95
C VAL A 7 0.87 24.78 30.66
N ASN A 8 1.77 23.81 30.78
CA ASN A 8 2.63 23.29 29.73
C ASN A 8 1.83 22.31 28.85
N TYR A 9 1.42 22.72 27.64
CA TYR A 9 0.85 21.82 26.63
C TYR A 9 1.98 21.25 25.76
N PRO A 10 2.26 19.93 25.78
CA PRO A 10 3.24 19.35 24.88
C PRO A 10 2.58 19.15 23.51
N PHE A 11 2.70 20.14 22.61
CA PHE A 11 2.40 19.94 21.19
C PHE A 11 3.51 19.09 20.54
N SER A 12 3.43 17.79 20.76
CA SER A 12 4.19 16.77 20.03
C SER A 12 3.44 16.45 18.73
N PHE A 13 3.76 17.14 17.63
CA PHE A 13 3.39 16.65 16.29
C PHE A 13 4.22 15.40 15.98
N ARG A 14 3.69 14.23 16.36
CA ARG A 14 4.28 12.93 16.07
C ARG A 14 3.87 12.51 14.65
N THR A 15 4.83 12.58 13.73
CA THR A 15 4.99 11.71 12.55
C THR A 15 3.76 11.44 11.67
N PHE A 16 3.70 12.13 10.52
CA PHE A 16 3.08 11.57 9.32
C PHE A 16 3.99 10.47 8.78
N TYR A 17 3.43 9.29 8.53
CA TYR A 17 4.13 8.10 8.09
C TYR A 17 5.14 8.37 6.97
N GLN A 18 6.38 8.05 7.30
CA GLN A 18 7.45 7.66 6.41
C GLN A 18 6.93 6.54 5.50
N THR A 19 6.67 6.90 4.24
CA THR A 19 6.57 5.92 3.18
C THR A 19 7.97 5.86 2.59
N ASP A 20 8.60 4.69 2.69
CA ASP A 20 9.86 4.37 2.04
C ASP A 20 9.70 4.54 0.53
N ILE A 21 9.98 5.76 0.06
CA ILE A 21 10.20 6.08 -1.33
C ILE A 21 11.71 6.20 -1.44
N LEU A 22 12.32 5.12 -1.96
CA LEU A 22 13.66 5.03 -2.53
C LEU A 22 14.59 6.19 -2.20
N GLU A 23 15.52 5.93 -1.27
CA GLU A 23 16.71 6.72 -1.01
C GLU A 23 17.40 7.15 -2.30
N SER A 24 17.25 8.41 -2.66
CA SER A 24 18.29 9.25 -3.26
C SER A 24 17.77 10.68 -3.31
N ASP A 25 18.53 11.61 -2.73
CA ASP A 25 18.40 13.06 -2.80
C ASP A 25 17.53 13.79 -1.74
N LEU A 26 17.51 13.32 -0.49
CA LEU A 26 16.91 14.09 0.61
C LEU A 26 17.74 14.12 1.90
N ASP A 27 19.05 14.32 1.76
CA ASP A 27 19.87 14.85 2.85
C ASP A 27 19.64 16.36 2.98
N LEU A 28 18.61 16.74 3.74
CA LEU A 28 18.63 18.05 4.41
C LEU A 28 17.94 17.94 5.77
N ASN A 29 18.80 18.00 6.80
CA ASN A 29 18.53 17.95 8.22
C ASN A 29 17.19 18.57 8.67
N ILE A 30 16.51 17.81 9.52
CA ILE A 30 15.20 18.09 10.12
C ILE A 30 15.37 19.12 11.24
N GLN A 31 15.41 20.41 10.91
CA GLN A 31 15.22 21.51 11.88
C GLN A 31 14.88 22.85 11.22
N ILE A 32 14.02 22.82 10.20
CA ILE A 32 13.61 24.03 9.48
C ILE A 32 12.08 24.22 9.61
N PRO A 33 11.58 25.40 10.03
CA PRO A 33 10.15 25.70 10.16
C PRO A 33 9.37 25.48 8.85
N ILE A 34 8.12 25.02 8.97
CA ILE A 34 7.21 24.57 7.88
C ILE A 34 7.07 25.61 6.75
N ASP A 35 7.19 26.90 7.05
CA ASP A 35 7.12 27.99 6.08
C ASP A 35 8.26 27.97 5.05
N LYS A 36 9.48 27.55 5.44
CA LYS A 36 10.60 27.38 4.50
C LYS A 36 10.43 26.10 3.65
N LYS A 37 9.82 25.04 4.23
CA LYS A 37 9.54 23.79 3.51
C LYS A 37 8.47 23.96 2.43
N THR A 38 7.43 24.76 2.69
CA THR A 38 6.36 25.04 1.70
C THR A 38 6.85 25.90 0.54
N ALA A 39 7.74 26.87 0.78
CA ALA A 39 8.36 27.66 -0.27
C ALA A 39 9.26 26.81 -1.20
N TYR A 40 10.13 25.96 -0.63
CA TYR A 40 10.97 25.03 -1.40
C TYR A 40 10.14 24.03 -2.20
N HIS A 41 9.09 23.48 -1.58
CA HIS A 41 8.15 22.58 -2.24
C HIS A 41 7.44 23.25 -3.42
N LYS A 42 7.04 24.52 -3.29
CA LYS A 42 6.40 25.29 -4.37
C LYS A 42 7.31 25.44 -5.59
N GLU A 43 8.57 25.81 -5.39
CA GLU A 43 9.52 25.97 -6.48
C GLU A 43 9.81 24.63 -7.17
N ALA A 44 10.00 23.57 -6.40
CA ALA A 44 10.17 22.23 -6.93
C ALA A 44 8.93 21.79 -7.74
N LEU A 45 7.72 22.04 -7.24
CA LEU A 45 6.47 21.75 -7.94
C LEU A 45 6.35 22.55 -9.23
N LYS A 46 6.66 23.85 -9.20
CA LYS A 46 6.67 24.71 -10.40
C LYS A 46 7.66 24.20 -11.44
N ARG A 47 8.88 23.84 -11.05
CA ARG A 47 9.89 23.24 -11.96
C ARG A 47 9.38 21.93 -12.57
N LYS A 48 8.80 21.03 -11.77
CA LYS A 48 8.24 19.75 -12.25
C LYS A 48 7.07 19.95 -13.22
N CYS A 49 6.20 20.92 -12.96
CA CYS A 49 5.10 21.25 -13.86
C CYS A 49 5.58 21.94 -15.14
N GLN A 50 6.60 22.79 -15.06
CA GLN A 50 7.18 23.44 -16.24
C GLN A 50 7.78 22.43 -17.21
N LYS A 51 8.51 21.42 -16.69
CA LYS A 51 9.00 20.30 -17.50
C LYS A 51 7.86 19.55 -18.18
N ALA A 52 6.76 19.31 -17.47
CA ALA A 52 5.57 18.66 -18.02
C ALA A 52 4.87 19.49 -19.11
N LEU A 53 4.79 20.81 -18.91
CA LEU A 53 4.26 21.73 -19.92
C LEU A 53 5.11 21.77 -21.18
N ASN A 54 6.43 21.59 -21.08
CA ASN A 54 7.28 21.51 -22.26
C ASN A 54 6.98 20.26 -23.09
N ILE A 55 6.73 19.11 -22.45
CA ILE A 55 6.28 17.89 -23.15
C ILE A 55 4.96 18.16 -23.86
N LEU A 56 3.99 18.77 -23.16
CA LEU A 56 2.69 19.12 -23.75
C LEU A 56 2.85 20.07 -24.95
N ARG A 57 3.79 21.02 -24.89
CA ARG A 57 4.07 21.96 -25.98
C ARG A 57 4.66 21.28 -27.21
N VAL A 58 5.54 20.30 -27.01
CA VAL A 58 6.12 19.50 -28.10
C VAL A 58 5.04 18.68 -28.79
N VAL A 59 4.18 18.01 -28.01
CA VAL A 59 3.10 17.17 -28.55
C VAL A 59 1.97 18.01 -29.18
N GLY A 60 1.78 19.25 -28.74
CA GLY A 60 0.75 20.16 -29.26
C GLY A 60 1.18 20.99 -30.47
N HIS A 61 2.17 20.54 -31.25
CA HIS A 61 2.61 21.27 -32.44
C HIS A 61 1.53 21.27 -33.54
N THR A 62 1.44 22.32 -34.36
CA THR A 62 0.36 22.46 -35.36
C THR A 62 0.49 21.49 -36.54
N ASP A 63 1.71 21.06 -36.85
CA ASP A 63 2.00 20.35 -38.10
C ASP A 63 1.88 18.82 -37.97
N TRP A 64 2.16 18.27 -36.79
CA TRP A 64 2.13 16.82 -36.50
C TRP A 64 1.54 16.50 -35.13
N GLY A 65 1.04 17.50 -34.41
CA GLY A 65 0.64 17.35 -33.01
C GLY A 65 -0.67 16.61 -32.80
N ALA A 66 -0.93 16.31 -31.54
CA ALA A 66 -2.09 15.56 -31.11
C ALA A 66 -3.37 16.41 -31.14
N ASP A 67 -4.51 15.72 -31.26
CA ASP A 67 -5.83 16.34 -31.14
C ASP A 67 -6.06 16.95 -29.75
N ARG A 68 -6.99 17.90 -29.68
CA ARG A 68 -7.32 18.64 -28.45
C ARG A 68 -7.76 17.73 -27.30
N GLU A 69 -8.51 16.65 -27.56
CA GLU A 69 -8.98 15.76 -26.51
C GLU A 69 -7.79 14.99 -25.89
N THR A 70 -6.90 14.49 -26.74
CA THR A 70 -5.65 13.84 -26.32
C THR A 70 -4.75 14.81 -25.56
N LEU A 71 -4.60 16.05 -26.01
CA LEU A 71 -3.82 17.07 -25.29
C LEU A 71 -4.42 17.39 -23.92
N LEU A 72 -5.75 17.49 -23.82
CA LEU A 72 -6.42 17.66 -22.52
C LEU A 72 -6.19 16.44 -21.61
N LYS A 73 -6.25 15.22 -22.14
CA LYS A 73 -5.90 13.99 -21.39
C LYS A 73 -4.44 14.04 -20.89
N LEU A 74 -3.50 14.41 -21.74
CA LEU A 74 -2.08 14.56 -21.38
C LEU A 74 -1.85 15.66 -20.34
N TYR A 75 -2.54 16.79 -20.46
CA TYR A 75 -2.51 17.85 -19.46
C TYR A 75 -2.97 17.32 -18.09
N ARG A 76 -4.09 16.57 -18.05
CA ARG A 76 -4.64 15.99 -16.83
C ARG A 76 -3.67 15.00 -16.17
N THR A 77 -3.00 14.16 -16.98
CA THR A 77 -2.12 13.10 -16.48
C THR A 77 -0.73 13.59 -16.09
N LEU A 78 -0.18 14.61 -16.77
CA LEU A 78 1.20 15.06 -16.57
C LEU A 78 1.34 16.32 -15.72
N VAL A 79 0.40 17.25 -15.85
CA VAL A 79 0.45 18.57 -15.19
C VAL A 79 -0.54 18.60 -14.02
N ARG A 80 -1.83 18.35 -14.28
CA ARG A 80 -2.87 18.42 -13.25
C ARG A 80 -2.62 17.42 -12.12
N SER A 81 -2.19 16.20 -12.43
CA SER A 81 -1.83 15.19 -11.43
C SER A 81 -0.77 15.68 -10.43
N LYS A 82 0.23 16.47 -10.89
CA LYS A 82 1.27 17.04 -10.04
C LYS A 82 0.73 18.18 -9.17
N LEU A 83 -0.16 19.00 -9.72
CA LEU A 83 -0.84 20.06 -8.95
C LEU A 83 -1.79 19.47 -7.91
N ASP A 84 -2.51 18.39 -8.26
CA ASP A 84 -3.42 17.69 -7.35
C ASP A 84 -2.64 16.98 -6.22
N TYR A 85 -1.43 16.48 -6.51
CA TYR A 85 -0.60 15.81 -5.51
C TYR A 85 -0.20 16.76 -4.37
N GLY A 86 -0.55 16.41 -3.14
CA GLY A 86 -0.24 17.20 -1.96
C GLY A 86 -1.10 18.45 -1.77
N SER A 87 -2.16 18.65 -2.56
CA SER A 87 -3.02 19.84 -2.46
C SER A 87 -3.71 20.02 -1.12
N ILE A 88 -3.94 18.91 -0.41
CA ILE A 88 -4.47 18.88 0.96
C ILE A 88 -3.46 19.53 1.93
N VAL A 89 -2.17 19.25 1.74
CA VAL A 89 -1.07 19.69 2.60
C VAL A 89 -0.68 21.14 2.31
N TYR A 90 -0.35 21.45 1.06
CA TYR A 90 0.06 22.81 0.71
C TYR A 90 -1.12 23.78 0.62
N GLY A 91 -2.36 23.28 0.58
CA GLY A 91 -3.58 24.10 0.60
C GLY A 91 -3.72 24.99 1.84
N SER A 92 -2.90 24.76 2.88
CA SER A 92 -2.80 25.59 4.08
C SER A 92 -2.07 26.90 3.83
N ALA A 93 -1.37 27.03 2.70
CA ALA A 93 -0.63 28.22 2.37
C ALA A 93 -1.55 29.42 2.13
N LYS A 94 -1.02 30.64 2.31
CA LYS A 94 -1.75 31.88 2.08
C LYS A 94 -2.24 31.98 0.62
N LYS A 95 -3.39 32.64 0.41
CA LYS A 95 -4.03 32.79 -0.91
C LYS A 95 -3.09 33.29 -1.99
N HIS A 96 -2.22 34.27 -1.68
CA HIS A 96 -1.26 34.80 -2.65
C HIS A 96 -0.22 33.75 -3.11
N ILE A 97 0.18 32.83 -2.23
CA ILE A 97 1.10 31.74 -2.55
C ILE A 97 0.41 30.74 -3.48
N LEU A 98 -0.83 30.36 -3.15
CA LEU A 98 -1.62 29.43 -3.96
C LEU A 98 -1.89 29.97 -5.37
N LYS A 99 -2.20 31.26 -5.49
CA LYS A 99 -2.41 31.94 -6.79
C LYS A 99 -1.20 31.88 -7.71
N THR A 100 0.02 31.69 -7.18
CA THR A 100 1.22 31.54 -8.04
C THR A 100 1.23 30.24 -8.87
N LEU A 101 0.37 29.27 -8.56
CA LEU A 101 0.21 28.03 -9.33
C LEU A 101 -0.79 28.16 -10.48
N ASP A 102 -1.72 29.12 -10.41
CA ASP A 102 -2.75 29.33 -11.43
C ASP A 102 -2.18 29.57 -12.84
N PRO A 103 -1.09 30.34 -13.03
CA PRO A 103 -0.48 30.51 -14.35
C PRO A 103 -0.06 29.20 -15.01
N ILE A 104 0.39 28.20 -14.24
CA ILE A 104 0.78 26.88 -14.74
C ILE A 104 -0.45 26.14 -15.26
N HIS A 105 -1.54 26.18 -14.48
CA HIS A 105 -2.83 25.61 -14.86
C HIS A 105 -3.35 26.22 -16.16
N HIS A 106 -3.43 27.55 -16.21
CA HIS A 106 -3.93 28.27 -17.39
C HIS A 106 -3.04 28.06 -18.60
N GLN A 107 -1.72 28.03 -18.44
CA GLN A 107 -0.81 27.75 -19.54
C GLN A 107 -1.02 26.33 -20.10
N GLY A 108 -1.24 25.34 -19.24
CA GLY A 108 -1.59 23.98 -19.66
C GLY A 108 -2.88 23.93 -20.48
N LEU A 109 -3.93 24.61 -20.01
CA LEU A 109 -5.20 24.69 -20.75
C LEU A 109 -5.05 25.41 -22.09
N ARG A 110 -4.27 26.50 -22.15
CA ARG A 110 -4.04 27.22 -23.41
C ARG A 110 -3.33 26.35 -24.44
N ILE A 111 -2.30 25.61 -24.02
CA ILE A 111 -1.59 24.68 -24.91
C ILE A 111 -2.56 23.59 -25.39
N ALA A 112 -3.31 22.98 -24.47
CA ALA A 112 -4.20 21.88 -24.82
C ALA A 112 -5.38 22.29 -25.72
N LEU A 113 -5.89 23.51 -25.55
CA LEU A 113 -6.98 24.07 -26.36
C LEU A 113 -6.51 24.76 -27.65
N GLY A 114 -5.21 24.97 -27.83
CA GLY A 114 -4.69 25.85 -28.90
C GLY A 114 -5.14 27.32 -28.76
N ALA A 115 -5.47 27.75 -27.54
CA ALA A 115 -6.05 29.07 -27.30
C ALA A 115 -4.99 30.19 -27.31
N PHE A 116 -5.39 31.39 -27.73
CA PHE A 116 -4.53 32.56 -27.70
C PHE A 116 -4.03 32.86 -26.27
N ARG A 117 -2.86 33.52 -26.18
CA ARG A 117 -2.29 33.94 -24.88
C ARG A 117 -3.21 34.93 -24.14
N THR A 118 -4.03 35.67 -24.87
CA THR A 118 -4.97 36.68 -24.37
C THR A 118 -6.37 36.14 -24.09
N SER A 119 -6.67 34.86 -24.39
CA SER A 119 -8.03 34.32 -24.17
C SER A 119 -8.45 34.45 -22.70
N PRO A 120 -9.70 34.84 -22.41
CA PRO A 120 -10.20 34.95 -21.04
C PRO A 120 -10.16 33.61 -20.30
N ILE A 121 -9.82 33.63 -19.01
CA ILE A 121 -9.68 32.41 -18.19
C ILE A 121 -11.01 31.67 -18.07
N GLN A 122 -12.13 32.38 -17.93
CA GLN A 122 -13.45 31.76 -17.82
C GLN A 122 -13.83 30.99 -19.09
N SER A 123 -13.48 31.52 -20.27
CA SER A 123 -13.65 30.82 -21.54
C SER A 123 -12.80 29.55 -21.60
N LEU A 124 -11.56 29.57 -21.09
CA LEU A 124 -10.73 28.36 -21.01
C LEU A 124 -11.38 27.28 -20.15
N TYR A 125 -11.99 27.63 -19.01
CA TYR A 125 -12.68 26.67 -18.15
C TYR A 125 -13.92 26.09 -18.81
N ALA A 126 -14.77 26.94 -19.41
CA ALA A 126 -15.96 26.51 -20.12
C ALA A 126 -15.61 25.54 -21.26
N GLU A 127 -14.59 25.87 -22.04
CA GLU A 127 -14.19 25.14 -23.24
C GLU A 127 -13.43 23.84 -22.91
N SER A 128 -12.58 23.82 -21.88
CA SER A 128 -11.85 22.61 -21.45
C SER A 128 -12.66 21.66 -20.58
N GLY A 129 -13.75 22.12 -19.98
CA GLY A 129 -14.48 21.41 -18.93
C GLY A 129 -13.68 21.27 -17.62
N GLU A 130 -12.67 22.11 -17.40
CA GLU A 130 -11.82 22.06 -16.20
C GLU A 130 -12.23 23.12 -15.18
N PRO A 131 -12.30 22.79 -13.88
CA PRO A 131 -12.53 23.77 -12.83
C PRO A 131 -11.29 24.64 -12.59
N SER A 132 -11.47 25.75 -11.87
CA SER A 132 -10.34 26.50 -11.31
C SER A 132 -9.55 25.63 -10.33
N LEU A 133 -8.27 25.92 -10.15
CA LEU A 133 -7.45 25.18 -9.17
C LEU A 133 -8.02 25.29 -7.76
N GLU A 134 -8.61 26.42 -7.39
CA GLU A 134 -9.26 26.59 -6.10
C GLU A 134 -10.41 25.59 -5.90
N HIS A 135 -11.35 25.52 -6.83
CA HIS A 135 -12.46 24.56 -6.76
C HIS A 135 -11.96 23.12 -6.83
N ARG A 136 -10.91 22.86 -7.62
CA ARG A 136 -10.29 21.53 -7.71
C ARG A 136 -9.70 21.09 -6.36
N ARG A 137 -8.95 21.97 -5.70
CA ARG A 137 -8.38 21.71 -4.37
C ARG A 137 -9.48 21.51 -3.33
N LEU A 138 -10.52 22.34 -3.35
CA LEU A 138 -11.68 22.18 -2.46
C LEU A 138 -12.34 20.81 -2.65
N LYS A 139 -12.61 20.39 -3.90
CA LYS A 139 -13.16 19.06 -4.20
C LYS A 139 -12.29 17.93 -3.66
N LEU A 140 -10.97 18.02 -3.86
CA LEU A 140 -10.02 17.01 -3.34
C LEU A 140 -10.01 16.98 -1.82
N SER A 141 -10.01 18.14 -1.17
CA SER A 141 -10.08 18.26 0.29
C SER A 141 -11.37 17.67 0.85
N LEU A 142 -12.52 17.95 0.24
CA LEU A 142 -13.81 17.38 0.68
C LEU A 142 -13.85 15.87 0.54
N ASN A 143 -13.36 15.33 -0.59
CA ASN A 143 -13.25 13.88 -0.78
C ASN A 143 -12.34 13.23 0.28
N TYR A 144 -11.24 13.91 0.62
CA TYR A 144 -10.34 13.43 1.67
C TYR A 144 -10.99 13.50 3.07
N ALA A 145 -11.74 14.57 3.35
CA ALA A 145 -12.50 14.71 4.58
C ALA A 145 -13.54 13.60 4.75
N ALA A 146 -14.33 13.32 3.71
CA ALA A 146 -15.29 12.21 3.70
C ALA A 146 -14.60 10.85 3.95
N LYS A 147 -13.42 10.63 3.37
CA LYS A 147 -12.62 9.42 3.61
C LYS A 147 -12.14 9.32 5.06
N LEU A 148 -11.69 10.41 5.66
CA LEU A 148 -11.29 10.42 7.07
C LEU A 148 -12.48 10.17 8.00
N ASN A 149 -13.66 10.73 7.71
CA ASN A 149 -14.90 10.44 8.45
C ASN A 149 -15.27 8.95 8.38
N SER A 150 -14.98 8.27 7.27
CA SER A 150 -15.17 6.81 7.15
C SER A 150 -14.12 5.96 7.88
N MET A 151 -13.03 6.57 8.35
CA MET A 151 -11.88 5.88 8.96
C MET A 151 -11.38 6.64 10.21
N PRO A 152 -12.10 6.59 11.34
CA PRO A 152 -11.72 7.32 12.56
C PRO A 152 -10.36 6.88 13.16
N GLU A 153 -9.89 5.66 12.87
CA GLU A 153 -8.56 5.18 13.28
C GLU A 153 -7.40 5.87 12.53
N ASN A 154 -7.68 6.67 11.49
CA ASN A 154 -6.64 7.32 10.70
C ASN A 154 -5.98 8.47 11.49
N PRO A 155 -4.65 8.58 11.56
CA PRO A 155 -3.97 9.68 12.26
C PRO A 155 -4.31 11.07 11.70
N GLY A 156 -4.73 11.16 10.43
CA GLY A 156 -5.18 12.40 9.83
C GLY A 156 -6.56 12.86 10.30
N PHE A 157 -7.32 12.04 11.03
CA PHE A 157 -8.67 12.39 11.50
C PHE A 157 -8.67 13.58 12.46
N GLU A 158 -7.68 13.67 13.34
CA GLU A 158 -7.51 14.82 14.27
C GLU A 158 -7.36 16.16 13.53
N SER A 159 -6.84 16.15 12.29
CA SER A 159 -6.72 17.39 11.51
C SER A 159 -8.07 17.97 11.04
N LEU A 160 -9.15 17.18 11.10
CA LEU A 160 -10.52 17.61 10.79
C LEU A 160 -11.26 18.21 11.99
N THR A 161 -10.87 17.87 13.21
CA THR A 161 -11.59 18.28 14.43
C THR A 161 -11.31 19.73 14.83
N ASP A 162 -10.33 20.38 14.18
CA ASP A 162 -10.05 21.79 14.41
C ASP A 162 -11.15 22.68 13.81
N SER A 163 -11.99 23.23 14.67
CA SER A 163 -13.08 24.17 14.38
C SER A 163 -12.71 25.64 14.65
N SER A 164 -11.40 25.96 14.70
CA SER A 164 -10.93 27.33 14.88
C SER A 164 -11.44 28.23 13.75
N PRO A 165 -12.12 29.35 14.06
CA PRO A 165 -12.59 30.26 13.02
C PRO A 165 -11.46 30.78 12.13
N ILE A 166 -11.74 30.91 10.83
CA ILE A 166 -10.74 31.30 9.81
C ILE A 166 -10.09 32.66 10.14
N GLU A 167 -10.83 33.57 10.76
CA GLU A 167 -10.40 34.90 11.19
C GLU A 167 -9.18 34.85 12.11
N PHE A 168 -9.07 33.82 12.95
CA PHE A 168 -7.91 33.62 13.84
C PHE A 168 -6.59 33.37 13.10
N PHE A 169 -6.65 33.03 11.81
CA PHE A 169 -5.47 32.77 10.99
C PHE A 169 -5.06 33.96 10.11
N GLU A 170 -5.88 35.01 10.03
CA GLU A 170 -5.54 36.20 9.25
C GLU A 170 -4.38 36.98 9.86
N THR A 171 -4.32 37.03 11.19
CA THR A 171 -3.26 37.66 11.98
C THR A 171 -2.01 36.79 12.12
N LYS A 172 -2.10 35.49 11.79
CA LYS A 172 -1.01 34.53 11.94
C LYS A 172 -0.10 34.47 10.70
N LYS A 173 1.12 34.00 10.93
CA LYS A 173 2.07 33.69 9.84
C LYS A 173 1.64 32.44 9.08
N SER A 174 1.11 31.44 9.78
CA SER A 174 0.53 30.23 9.20
C SER A 174 -0.89 30.49 8.67
N GLY A 175 -1.24 29.82 7.58
CA GLY A 175 -2.63 29.81 7.12
C GLY A 175 -3.50 28.83 7.91
N PRO A 176 -4.81 28.81 7.64
CA PRO A 176 -5.78 28.02 8.39
C PRO A 176 -5.48 26.52 8.32
N SER A 177 -5.81 25.79 9.38
CA SER A 177 -5.68 24.33 9.42
C SER A 177 -6.61 23.64 8.42
N PHE A 178 -6.49 22.32 8.29
CA PHE A 178 -7.31 21.55 7.36
C PHE A 178 -8.79 21.61 7.74
N GLY A 179 -9.13 21.28 8.99
CA GLY A 179 -10.48 21.41 9.55
C GLY A 179 -11.05 22.82 9.39
N ALA A 180 -10.33 23.85 9.84
CA ALA A 180 -10.77 25.25 9.78
C ALA A 180 -11.09 25.74 8.36
N ARG A 181 -10.33 25.29 7.34
CA ARG A 181 -10.61 25.63 5.93
C ARG A 181 -11.89 24.98 5.40
N LEU A 182 -12.23 23.81 5.92
CA LEU A 182 -13.34 23.01 5.42
C LEU A 182 -14.61 23.24 6.22
N GLN A 183 -14.52 23.78 7.44
CA GLN A 183 -15.65 23.98 8.36
C GLN A 183 -16.89 24.57 7.68
N ASN A 184 -16.78 25.76 7.09
CA ASN A 184 -17.89 26.44 6.39
C ASN A 184 -18.49 25.61 5.23
N HIS A 185 -17.71 24.70 4.64
CA HIS A 185 -18.19 23.81 3.59
C HIS A 185 -18.79 22.53 4.16
N LEU A 186 -18.24 21.99 5.24
CA LEU A 186 -18.71 20.80 5.92
C LEU A 186 -20.05 21.06 6.60
N GLU A 187 -20.22 22.18 7.30
CA GLU A 187 -21.49 22.59 7.92
C GLU A 187 -22.63 22.67 6.87
N LYS A 188 -22.32 23.14 5.66
CA LYS A 188 -23.27 23.18 4.54
C LYS A 188 -23.61 21.80 3.98
N ILE A 189 -22.72 20.82 4.12
CA ILE A 189 -22.88 19.45 3.61
C ILE A 189 -23.44 18.51 4.69
N GLU A 190 -23.32 18.87 5.97
CA GLU A 190 -23.59 18.05 7.16
C GLU A 190 -24.98 17.38 7.17
N THR A 191 -25.94 17.93 6.42
CA THR A 191 -27.24 17.31 6.14
C THR A 191 -27.19 15.97 5.37
N LYS A 192 -26.01 15.46 4.96
CA LYS A 192 -25.89 14.23 4.14
C LYS A 192 -24.91 13.16 4.64
N TYR A 193 -24.22 13.35 5.78
CA TYR A 193 -23.17 12.41 6.24
C TYR A 193 -23.63 11.32 7.21
N GLU A 194 -24.93 11.24 7.54
CA GLU A 194 -25.47 10.25 8.49
C GLU A 194 -25.28 8.78 8.07
N ASN A 195 -24.88 8.50 6.81
CA ASN A 195 -24.70 7.15 6.26
C ASN A 195 -23.32 6.92 5.62
N ILE A 196 -22.23 7.44 6.20
CA ILE A 196 -20.90 6.98 5.78
C ILE A 196 -20.61 5.63 6.46
N ASP A 197 -20.59 4.57 5.67
CA ASP A 197 -20.12 3.26 6.14
C ASP A 197 -18.68 3.36 6.66
N ASN A 198 -18.47 2.91 7.89
CA ASN A 198 -17.14 2.80 8.46
C ASN A 198 -16.33 1.76 7.67
N ILE A 199 -15.30 2.22 6.96
CA ILE A 199 -14.41 1.34 6.21
C ILE A 199 -13.45 0.68 7.21
N LYS A 200 -13.75 -0.56 7.57
CA LYS A 200 -12.81 -1.40 8.33
C LYS A 200 -11.62 -1.74 7.44
N VAL A 201 -10.46 -1.13 7.72
CA VAL A 201 -9.20 -1.55 7.10
C VAL A 201 -8.97 -3.02 7.47
N ARG A 202 -8.78 -3.87 6.47
CA ARG A 202 -8.46 -5.29 6.69
C ARG A 202 -7.12 -5.38 7.41
N LYS A 203 -7.15 -5.77 8.68
CA LYS A 203 -5.97 -6.18 9.43
C LYS A 203 -5.76 -7.69 9.16
N PRO A 204 -4.52 -8.13 8.88
CA PRO A 204 -3.27 -7.38 8.88
C PRO A 204 -3.01 -6.71 7.51
N PRO A 205 -2.24 -5.62 7.44
CA PRO A 205 -1.89 -5.00 6.17
C PRO A 205 -1.05 -5.95 5.31
N PRO A 206 -1.03 -5.77 3.98
CA PRO A 206 -0.31 -6.66 3.05
C PRO A 206 1.19 -6.81 3.33
N TRP A 207 1.80 -5.80 3.96
CA TRP A 207 3.23 -5.76 4.30
C TRP A 207 3.55 -6.30 5.69
N GLU A 208 2.56 -6.62 6.54
CA GLU A 208 2.82 -7.29 7.81
C GLU A 208 3.39 -8.68 7.52
N GLN A 209 4.62 -8.92 7.95
CA GLN A 209 5.28 -10.19 7.76
C GLN A 209 4.67 -11.23 8.70
N TYR A 210 4.33 -12.39 8.14
CA TYR A 210 3.84 -13.54 8.90
C TYR A 210 5.04 -14.37 9.34
N ASN A 211 5.19 -14.56 10.65
CA ASN A 211 6.22 -15.43 11.22
C ASN A 211 5.77 -16.89 11.11
N VAL A 212 6.11 -17.53 9.98
CA VAL A 212 6.12 -18.99 9.90
C VAL A 212 7.38 -19.47 10.59
N LYS A 213 7.26 -20.45 11.48
CA LYS A 213 8.43 -21.14 12.03
C LYS A 213 8.83 -22.23 11.02
N PHE A 214 9.99 -22.06 10.39
CA PHE A 214 10.66 -23.11 9.63
C PHE A 214 11.65 -23.77 10.57
N ASP A 215 11.52 -25.08 10.75
CA ASP A 215 12.37 -25.86 11.63
C ASP A 215 13.03 -26.97 10.80
N THR A 216 14.33 -26.80 10.60
CA THR A 216 15.17 -27.68 9.77
C THR A 216 16.13 -28.51 10.63
N SER A 217 15.86 -28.67 11.92
CA SER A 217 16.73 -29.38 12.86
C SER A 217 17.09 -30.80 12.41
N LEU A 218 16.16 -31.52 11.76
CA LEU A 218 16.43 -32.87 11.24
C LEU A 218 17.42 -32.91 10.08
N THR A 219 17.74 -31.77 9.45
CA THR A 219 18.73 -31.71 8.35
C THR A 219 20.17 -31.85 8.85
N GLU A 220 20.42 -31.68 10.16
CA GLU A 220 21.73 -31.91 10.77
C GLU A 220 22.15 -33.39 10.71
N PHE A 221 21.18 -34.30 10.52
CA PHE A 221 21.43 -35.74 10.41
C PHE A 221 21.51 -36.18 8.95
N GLU A 222 22.71 -36.55 8.49
CA GLU A 222 22.90 -37.06 7.13
C GLU A 222 22.23 -38.43 6.95
N LYS A 223 21.28 -38.53 6.02
CA LYS A 223 20.52 -39.77 5.71
C LYS A 223 21.42 -40.97 5.36
N GLY A 224 22.61 -40.73 4.82
CA GLY A 224 23.55 -41.78 4.41
C GLY A 224 24.46 -42.31 5.52
N ASN A 225 24.63 -41.55 6.60
CA ASN A 225 25.59 -41.84 7.68
C ASN A 225 24.92 -42.08 9.03
N THR A 226 23.68 -41.62 9.19
CA THR A 226 22.92 -41.74 10.45
C THR A 226 22.07 -43.00 10.46
N ASN A 227 22.07 -43.73 11.58
CA ASN A 227 21.22 -44.89 11.76
C ASN A 227 19.73 -44.51 11.66
N ALA A 228 18.94 -45.29 10.92
CA ALA A 228 17.51 -45.07 10.74
C ALA A 228 16.73 -44.98 12.06
N LEU A 229 17.13 -45.73 13.10
CA LEU A 229 16.50 -45.66 14.42
C LEU A 229 16.73 -44.31 15.10
N VAL A 230 17.88 -43.67 14.86
CA VAL A 230 18.17 -42.33 15.40
C VAL A 230 17.30 -41.30 14.70
N LEU A 231 17.19 -41.36 13.37
CA LEU A 231 16.30 -40.47 12.60
C LEU A 231 14.83 -40.61 13.03
N GLN A 232 14.35 -41.84 13.25
CA GLN A 232 12.99 -42.07 13.76
C GLN A 232 12.79 -41.48 15.15
N LYS A 233 13.77 -41.65 16.05
CA LYS A 233 13.71 -41.08 17.40
C LYS A 233 13.65 -39.55 17.35
N GLU A 234 14.50 -38.92 16.58
CA GLU A 234 14.53 -37.45 16.47
C GLU A 234 13.26 -36.90 15.80
N PHE A 235 12.72 -37.59 14.80
CA PHE A 235 11.43 -37.25 14.22
C PHE A 235 10.29 -37.34 15.24
N LEU A 236 10.28 -38.37 16.08
CA LEU A 236 9.29 -38.51 17.16
C LEU A 236 9.44 -37.41 18.22
N ASN A 237 10.68 -37.05 18.60
CA ASN A 237 10.94 -35.93 19.51
C ASN A 237 10.41 -34.61 18.93
N LEU A 238 10.64 -34.36 17.64
CA LEU A 238 10.14 -33.17 16.94
C LEU A 238 8.61 -33.18 16.91
N LYS A 239 8.01 -34.33 16.59
CA LYS A 239 6.56 -34.50 16.57
C LYS A 239 5.93 -34.23 17.94
N GLU A 240 6.58 -34.63 19.02
CA GLU A 240 6.11 -34.36 20.40
C GLU A 240 6.04 -32.86 20.72
N GLN A 241 6.98 -32.05 20.20
CA GLN A 241 6.94 -30.59 20.36
C GLN A 241 5.73 -29.92 19.72
N TYR A 242 5.10 -30.58 18.74
CA TYR A 242 3.94 -30.08 18.00
C TYR A 242 2.70 -30.97 18.18
N ASN A 243 2.60 -31.73 19.28
CA ASN A 243 1.48 -32.65 19.55
C ASN A 243 0.07 -32.00 19.52
N GLU A 244 -0.05 -30.72 19.89
CA GLU A 244 -1.30 -29.95 19.85
C GLU A 244 -1.65 -29.44 18.43
N HIS A 245 -0.76 -29.63 17.46
CA HIS A 245 -0.94 -29.17 16.08
C HIS A 245 -1.66 -30.24 15.25
N TYR A 246 -2.46 -29.80 14.28
CA TYR A 246 -3.00 -30.70 13.28
C TYR A 246 -1.90 -31.10 12.28
N GLU A 247 -1.64 -32.39 12.17
CA GLU A 247 -0.56 -32.93 11.34
C GLU A 247 -0.96 -33.01 9.86
N ILE A 248 -0.06 -32.56 9.00
CA ILE A 248 -0.20 -32.66 7.54
C ILE A 248 1.13 -33.11 6.97
N TYR A 249 1.11 -34.12 6.13
CA TYR A 249 2.30 -34.63 5.44
C TYR A 249 2.19 -34.27 3.97
N THR A 250 3.27 -33.83 3.35
CA THR A 250 3.29 -33.49 1.92
C THR A 250 4.37 -34.29 1.22
N ASP A 251 4.10 -34.70 -0.01
CA ASP A 251 5.05 -35.45 -0.83
C ASP A 251 4.89 -35.09 -2.32
N GLY A 252 6.02 -34.93 -3.01
CA GLY A 252 6.13 -34.65 -4.42
C GLY A 252 6.92 -35.75 -5.15
N SER A 253 6.23 -36.55 -5.97
CA SER A 253 6.87 -37.64 -6.72
C SER A 253 7.03 -37.34 -8.20
N LYS A 254 8.09 -37.91 -8.78
CA LYS A 254 8.32 -37.94 -10.24
C LYS A 254 8.75 -39.32 -10.68
N GLN A 255 8.09 -39.82 -11.71
CA GLN A 255 8.47 -41.04 -12.42
C GLN A 255 8.55 -40.71 -13.91
N ASP A 256 9.73 -40.85 -14.52
CA ASP A 256 10.00 -40.43 -15.90
C ASP A 256 9.60 -38.97 -16.18
N HIS A 257 8.63 -38.76 -17.07
CA HIS A 257 8.04 -37.46 -17.40
C HIS A 257 6.80 -37.14 -16.56
N LYS A 258 6.32 -38.08 -15.75
CA LYS A 258 5.07 -37.99 -15.01
C LYS A 258 5.33 -37.47 -13.59
N VAL A 259 4.60 -36.44 -13.19
CA VAL A 259 4.79 -35.75 -11.90
C VAL A 259 3.48 -35.67 -11.13
N ALA A 260 3.54 -35.96 -9.83
CA ALA A 260 2.39 -35.90 -8.94
C ALA A 260 2.79 -35.23 -7.62
N ALA A 261 1.83 -34.56 -7.01
CA ALA A 261 1.95 -33.97 -5.69
C ALA A 261 0.80 -34.50 -4.83
N ALA A 262 1.01 -34.64 -3.54
CA ALA A 262 -0.03 -35.07 -2.61
C ALA A 262 0.16 -34.47 -1.22
N PHE A 263 -0.93 -34.37 -0.48
CA PHE A 263 -0.86 -34.23 0.97
C PHE A 263 -1.71 -35.30 1.64
N PHE A 264 -1.27 -35.70 2.83
CA PHE A 264 -1.90 -36.71 3.65
C PHE A 264 -2.26 -36.15 5.02
N LEU A 265 -3.47 -36.49 5.48
CA LEU A 265 -4.02 -36.13 6.78
C LEU A 265 -4.27 -37.40 7.59
N PRO A 266 -3.47 -37.69 8.63
CA PRO A 266 -3.66 -38.90 9.44
C PRO A 266 -4.99 -38.92 10.18
N ASP A 267 -5.41 -37.77 10.71
CA ASP A 267 -6.66 -37.61 11.47
C ASP A 267 -7.89 -37.75 10.57
N ASP A 268 -7.79 -37.36 9.29
CA ASP A 268 -8.89 -37.37 8.32
C ASP A 268 -8.42 -37.91 6.96
N PRO A 269 -8.12 -39.22 6.82
CA PRO A 269 -7.52 -39.77 5.61
C PRO A 269 -8.36 -39.55 4.34
N GLY A 270 -9.70 -39.52 4.46
CA GLY A 270 -10.62 -39.25 3.36
C GLY A 270 -10.52 -37.84 2.77
N ASP A 271 -9.89 -36.91 3.48
CA ASP A 271 -9.63 -35.54 3.02
C ASP A 271 -8.23 -35.37 2.41
N SER A 272 -7.44 -36.45 2.36
CA SER A 272 -6.13 -36.47 1.67
C SER A 272 -6.34 -36.37 0.16
N VAL A 273 -5.54 -35.54 -0.51
CA VAL A 273 -5.69 -35.29 -1.95
C VAL A 273 -4.35 -35.42 -2.63
N SER A 274 -4.37 -36.06 -3.81
CA SER A 274 -3.27 -36.05 -4.76
C SER A 274 -3.70 -35.37 -6.06
N ALA A 275 -2.74 -34.75 -6.74
CA ALA A 275 -2.96 -34.08 -8.02
C ALA A 275 -1.82 -34.38 -8.99
N ARG A 276 -2.17 -34.47 -10.27
CA ARG A 276 -1.23 -34.58 -11.38
C ARG A 276 -0.76 -33.20 -11.80
N LEU A 277 0.55 -33.03 -11.90
CA LEU A 277 1.15 -31.84 -12.51
C LEU A 277 1.33 -32.07 -14.01
N ARG A 278 1.67 -30.99 -14.73
CA ARG A 278 2.05 -31.11 -16.15
C ARG A 278 3.24 -32.06 -16.27
N ASP A 279 3.21 -32.87 -17.32
CA ASP A 279 4.35 -33.72 -17.64
C ASP A 279 5.61 -32.86 -17.83
N TYR A 280 6.77 -33.46 -17.53
CA TYR A 280 8.09 -32.83 -17.51
C TYR A 280 8.32 -31.79 -16.41
N SER A 281 7.39 -31.59 -15.48
CA SER A 281 7.63 -30.77 -14.28
C SER A 281 8.82 -31.31 -13.46
N SER A 282 9.42 -30.46 -12.62
CA SER A 282 10.48 -30.89 -11.69
C SER A 282 9.88 -31.48 -10.41
N VAL A 283 10.61 -32.37 -9.75
CA VAL A 283 10.27 -32.86 -8.39
C VAL A 283 10.08 -31.69 -7.43
N TYR A 284 10.99 -30.71 -7.48
CA TYR A 284 10.86 -29.45 -6.75
C TYR A 284 9.51 -28.73 -6.95
N SER A 285 8.94 -28.76 -8.15
CA SER A 285 7.63 -28.16 -8.41
C SER A 285 6.50 -28.99 -7.81
N ALA A 286 6.65 -30.32 -7.75
CA ALA A 286 5.72 -31.22 -7.11
C ALA A 286 5.67 -30.96 -5.60
N GLU A 287 6.83 -30.83 -4.95
CA GLU A 287 6.95 -30.51 -3.53
C GLU A 287 6.24 -29.20 -3.16
N LEU A 288 6.50 -28.15 -3.94
CA LEU A 288 5.84 -26.87 -3.71
C LEU A 288 4.33 -26.92 -3.96
N GLU A 289 3.87 -27.71 -4.94
CA GLU A 289 2.43 -27.88 -5.17
C GLU A 289 1.79 -28.71 -4.06
N ALA A 290 2.48 -29.71 -3.51
CA ALA A 290 2.03 -30.51 -2.37
C ALA A 290 1.76 -29.61 -1.14
N ILE A 291 2.72 -28.74 -0.81
CA ILE A 291 2.58 -27.73 0.25
C ILE A 291 1.43 -26.77 -0.07
N LEU A 292 1.31 -26.30 -1.31
CA LEU A 292 0.24 -25.39 -1.71
C LEU A 292 -1.15 -26.03 -1.56
N MET A 293 -1.29 -27.32 -1.91
CA MET A 293 -2.52 -28.07 -1.75
C MET A 293 -2.90 -28.25 -0.27
N ALA A 294 -1.93 -28.61 0.57
CA ALA A 294 -2.11 -28.65 2.02
C ALA A 294 -2.61 -27.30 2.56
N MET A 295 -1.99 -26.19 2.17
CA MET A 295 -2.41 -24.85 2.59
C MET A 295 -3.82 -24.47 2.12
N LYS A 296 -4.20 -24.84 0.88
CA LYS A 296 -5.56 -24.64 0.35
C LYS A 296 -6.60 -25.40 1.18
N MET A 297 -6.29 -26.65 1.53
CA MET A 297 -7.13 -27.46 2.41
C MET A 297 -7.30 -26.78 3.77
N VAL A 298 -6.21 -26.40 4.44
CA VAL A 298 -6.24 -25.71 5.74
C VAL A 298 -7.15 -24.48 5.71
N LYS A 299 -7.08 -23.68 4.65
CA LYS A 299 -7.95 -22.50 4.45
C LYS A 299 -9.43 -22.85 4.47
N SER A 300 -9.79 -23.92 3.77
CA SER A 300 -11.17 -24.27 3.44
C SER A 300 -11.90 -24.98 4.58
N LYS A 301 -11.26 -25.94 5.25
CA LYS A 301 -11.90 -26.80 6.26
C LYS A 301 -11.42 -26.54 7.69
N LEU A 302 -10.15 -26.21 7.87
CA LEU A 302 -9.53 -26.24 9.19
C LEU A 302 -9.75 -24.98 10.04
N SER A 303 -10.31 -23.91 9.46
CA SER A 303 -10.65 -22.68 10.19
C SER A 303 -11.67 -22.86 11.34
N ARG A 304 -12.29 -24.05 11.49
CA ARG A 304 -13.37 -24.30 12.47
C ARG A 304 -13.03 -25.22 13.64
N ARG A 305 -11.95 -26.02 13.62
CA ARG A 305 -11.74 -27.10 14.63
C ARG A 305 -10.38 -27.18 15.33
N LYS A 306 -9.26 -26.77 14.72
CA LYS A 306 -7.94 -26.72 15.40
C LYS A 306 -7.24 -25.39 15.09
N ARG A 307 -6.61 -24.78 16.10
CA ARG A 307 -6.02 -23.44 15.94
C ARG A 307 -4.64 -23.50 15.27
N HIS A 308 -3.87 -24.58 15.41
CA HIS A 308 -2.50 -24.66 14.90
C HIS A 308 -2.30 -25.94 14.07
N PHE A 309 -1.40 -25.88 13.08
CA PHE A 309 -1.10 -27.01 12.20
C PHE A 309 0.40 -27.11 11.93
N ALA A 310 0.88 -28.33 11.72
CA ALA A 310 2.27 -28.66 11.42
C ALA A 310 2.31 -29.38 10.08
N VAL A 311 3.09 -28.84 9.13
CA VAL A 311 3.29 -29.44 7.81
C VAL A 311 4.68 -30.07 7.78
N PHE A 312 4.71 -31.39 7.65
CA PHE A 312 5.93 -32.16 7.49
C PHE A 312 6.25 -32.30 6.01
N VAL A 313 7.45 -31.85 5.63
CA VAL A 313 7.93 -31.74 4.25
C VAL A 313 9.30 -32.40 4.19
N ASP A 314 9.53 -33.33 3.27
CA ASP A 314 10.84 -34.00 3.16
C ASP A 314 11.86 -33.26 2.27
N SER A 315 11.46 -32.11 1.72
CA SER A 315 12.20 -31.31 0.76
C SER A 315 12.75 -30.01 1.37
N LEU A 316 14.00 -30.06 1.81
CA LEU A 316 14.74 -28.88 2.29
C LEU A 316 14.76 -27.73 1.27
N SER A 317 14.89 -28.06 -0.02
CA SER A 317 14.91 -27.06 -1.09
C SER A 317 13.59 -26.30 -1.21
N ALA A 318 12.45 -26.96 -0.96
CA ALA A 318 11.13 -26.33 -0.95
C ALA A 318 10.98 -25.40 0.27
N LEU A 319 11.43 -25.83 1.44
CA LEU A 319 11.43 -25.03 2.68
C LEU A 319 12.30 -23.77 2.55
N GLN A 320 13.55 -23.91 2.07
CA GLN A 320 14.46 -22.77 1.84
C GLN A 320 13.88 -21.75 0.85
N ALA A 321 13.14 -22.21 -0.15
CA ALA A 321 12.50 -21.31 -1.10
C ALA A 321 11.30 -20.55 -0.52
N LEU A 322 10.56 -21.18 0.39
CA LEU A 322 9.47 -20.56 1.13
C LEU A 322 10.01 -19.54 2.14
N GLU A 323 11.08 -19.88 2.85
CA GLU A 323 11.76 -19.02 3.81
C GLU A 323 12.32 -17.77 3.14
N ASN A 324 13.10 -17.95 2.07
CA ASN A 324 13.70 -16.83 1.32
C ASN A 324 12.69 -16.06 0.46
N ARG A 325 11.45 -16.56 0.28
CA ARG A 325 10.40 -16.04 -0.62
C ARG A 325 10.86 -15.81 -2.08
N HIS A 326 12.04 -16.32 -2.44
CA HIS A 326 12.65 -16.20 -3.76
C HIS A 326 12.27 -17.38 -4.64
N PHE A 327 11.03 -17.39 -5.12
CA PHE A 327 10.64 -18.40 -6.11
C PHE A 327 11.23 -18.03 -7.48
N LYS A 328 11.90 -18.95 -8.17
CA LYS A 328 12.35 -18.72 -9.56
C LYS A 328 11.16 -18.55 -10.52
N ASN A 329 10.02 -19.15 -10.20
CA ASN A 329 8.79 -19.09 -10.99
C ASN A 329 7.84 -17.98 -10.48
N LYS A 330 7.49 -17.03 -11.35
CA LYS A 330 6.58 -15.90 -11.04
C LYS A 330 5.19 -16.34 -10.58
N ASN A 331 4.67 -17.44 -11.13
CA ASN A 331 3.33 -17.91 -10.79
C ASN A 331 3.25 -18.41 -9.34
N TRP A 332 4.35 -18.96 -8.81
CA TRP A 332 4.40 -19.51 -7.46
C TRP A 332 4.50 -18.36 -6.45
N ARG A 333 5.25 -17.29 -6.78
CA ARG A 333 5.27 -16.03 -6.01
C ARG A 333 3.86 -15.50 -5.78
N LEU A 334 3.09 -15.34 -6.86
CA LEU A 334 1.73 -14.79 -6.80
C LEU A 334 0.78 -15.68 -5.99
N SER A 335 0.86 -17.00 -6.19
CA SER A 335 0.03 -17.96 -5.48
C SER A 335 0.33 -17.95 -3.98
N PHE A 336 1.58 -18.14 -3.57
CA PHE A 336 1.94 -18.15 -2.15
C PHE A 336 1.75 -16.79 -1.47
N HIS A 337 2.03 -15.66 -2.13
CA HIS A 337 1.76 -14.33 -1.56
C HIS A 337 0.28 -14.06 -1.31
N SER A 338 -0.63 -14.64 -2.11
CA SER A 338 -2.06 -14.50 -1.88
C SER A 338 -2.61 -15.35 -0.72
N PHE A 339 -1.92 -16.44 -0.37
CA PHE A 339 -2.28 -17.38 0.70
C PHE A 339 -1.59 -17.10 2.04
N ALA A 340 -0.35 -16.60 1.97
CA ALA A 340 0.49 -16.21 3.08
C ALA A 340 -0.25 -15.44 4.21
N PRO A 341 -1.15 -14.48 3.94
CA PRO A 341 -1.62 -13.59 5.00
C PRO A 341 -2.58 -14.18 6.03
N LYS A 342 -3.37 -15.20 5.67
CA LYS A 342 -4.48 -15.65 6.53
C LYS A 342 -4.17 -16.90 7.33
N ILE A 343 -3.23 -17.70 6.85
CA ILE A 343 -3.02 -19.07 7.32
C ILE A 343 -1.66 -19.21 8.02
N MET A 344 -0.65 -18.45 7.57
CA MET A 344 0.72 -18.57 8.05
C MET A 344 0.97 -18.02 9.47
N LYS A 345 -0.01 -17.35 10.11
CA LYS A 345 0.10 -16.98 11.54
C LYS A 345 0.19 -18.19 12.48
N LYS A 346 -0.12 -19.40 11.98
CA LYS A 346 -0.35 -20.59 12.82
C LYS A 346 0.26 -21.88 12.23
N ALA A 347 1.25 -21.71 11.35
CA ALA A 347 1.89 -22.79 10.59
C ALA A 347 3.31 -23.04 11.11
N ALA A 348 3.65 -24.30 11.34
CA ALA A 348 5.04 -24.77 11.41
C ALA A 348 5.32 -25.63 10.18
N ALA A 349 6.49 -25.45 9.57
CA ALA A 349 6.96 -26.30 8.47
C ALA A 349 8.28 -26.98 8.89
N LEU A 350 8.31 -28.31 8.77
CA LEU A 350 9.33 -29.18 9.37
C LEU A 350 10.01 -30.00 8.27
N CYS A 351 11.35 -30.06 8.26
CA CYS A 351 12.15 -30.87 7.34
C CYS A 351 12.42 -32.27 7.87
#